data_AF-A0A5B2TJI0-F1
#
_entry.id   AF-A0A5B2TJI0-F1
#
_cell.length_a   1.000
_cell.length_b   1.000
_cell.length_c   1.000
_cell.angle_alpha   90.00
_cell.angle_beta   90.00
_cell.angle_gamma   90.00
#
_symmetry.space_group_name_H-M   'P 1'
#
loop_
_entity.id
_entity.type
_entity.pdbx_description
1 polymer ?
#
loop_
_entity_poly.entity_id
_entity_poly.type
_entity_poly.pdbx_seq_one_letter_code
_entity_poly.pdbx_strand_id
1 'polypeptide(L)'
;MSKKSAAVRKPARVNLPKQALTRLAEVIGRGATPDRVAREVQAIVAAWRSDAGLDQGEVSDHLTECCESLAEGVEAARMQMDDVDSSDKAATAQGARSLAALEAAYRAMSEASRR
;
A
#
# COMPACT_ATOMS: atom_id res chain seq x y z
N MET A 1 33.95 -3.02 -37.87
CA MET A 1 33.27 -2.08 -36.96
C MET A 1 31.79 -2.44 -36.91
N SER A 2 31.34 -3.17 -35.88
CA SER A 2 29.92 -3.51 -35.73
C SER A 2 29.42 -2.87 -34.43
N LYS A 3 28.76 -1.72 -34.55
CA LYS A 3 28.08 -1.07 -33.42
C LYS A 3 26.85 -1.91 -33.09
N LYS A 4 26.98 -2.74 -32.06
CA LYS A 4 25.89 -3.49 -31.44
C LYS A 4 25.04 -2.47 -30.67
N SER A 5 23.85 -2.15 -31.18
CA SER A 5 22.89 -1.27 -30.52
C SER A 5 22.59 -1.83 -29.12
N ALA A 6 23.02 -1.09 -28.10
CA ALA A 6 22.63 -1.34 -26.72
C ALA A 6 21.14 -1.01 -26.61
N ALA A 7 20.30 -2.04 -26.63
CA ALA A 7 18.94 -1.92 -26.13
C ALA A 7 19.07 -1.49 -24.67
N VAL A 8 18.72 -0.23 -24.39
CA VAL A 8 18.53 0.28 -23.03
C VAL A 8 17.43 -0.59 -22.42
N ARG A 9 17.81 -1.64 -21.68
CA ARG A 9 16.90 -2.34 -20.80
C ARG A 9 16.45 -1.31 -19.78
N LYS A 10 15.23 -0.78 -19.95
CA LYS A 10 14.53 -0.06 -18.88
C LYS A 10 14.70 -0.90 -17.61
N PRO A 11 15.09 -0.32 -16.46
CA PRO A 11 15.17 -1.07 -15.22
C PRO A 11 13.82 -1.75 -15.04
N ALA A 12 13.84 -3.08 -14.87
CA ALA A 12 12.63 -3.84 -14.65
C ALA A 12 11.87 -3.17 -13.50
N ARG A 13 10.60 -2.82 -13.72
CA ARG A 13 9.71 -2.33 -12.67
C ARG A 13 9.42 -3.51 -11.75
N VAL A 14 10.39 -3.89 -10.91
CA VAL A 14 10.30 -5.13 -10.16
C VAL A 14 9.28 -4.93 -9.04
N ASN A 15 8.09 -5.47 -9.26
CA ASN A 15 6.98 -5.59 -8.31
C ASN A 15 6.47 -4.23 -7.74
N LEU A 16 5.61 -3.54 -8.50
CA LEU A 16 4.95 -2.30 -8.08
C LEU A 16 4.05 -2.49 -6.84
N PRO A 17 3.22 -3.54 -6.72
CA PRO A 17 2.39 -3.78 -5.54
C PRO A 17 3.21 -3.86 -4.26
N LYS A 18 4.30 -4.65 -4.26
CA LYS A 18 5.20 -4.77 -3.11
C LYS A 18 5.83 -3.44 -2.72
N GLN A 19 6.22 -2.62 -3.70
CA GLN A 19 6.77 -1.29 -3.42
C GLN A 19 5.73 -0.36 -2.77
N ALA A 20 4.50 -0.38 -3.25
CA ALA A 20 3.40 0.38 -2.65
C ALA A 20 3.13 -0.07 -1.20
N LEU A 21 3.04 -1.39 -0.97
CA LEU A 21 2.80 -1.95 0.36
C LEU A 21 3.93 -1.59 1.34
N THR A 22 5.20 -1.70 0.92
CA THR A 22 6.35 -1.28 1.75
C THR A 22 6.25 0.19 2.11
N ARG A 23 5.95 1.06 1.13
CA ARG A 23 5.82 2.50 1.37
C ARG A 23 4.67 2.82 2.33
N LEU A 24 3.53 2.15 2.21
CA LEU A 24 2.41 2.31 3.14
C LEU A 24 2.78 1.83 4.55
N ALA A 25 3.46 0.70 4.67
CA ALA A 25 3.95 0.18 5.95
C ALA A 25 4.92 1.16 6.62
N GLU A 26 5.83 1.79 5.87
CA GLU A 26 6.74 2.81 6.39
C GLU A 26 5.99 4.05 6.90
N VAL A 27 4.99 4.53 6.15
CA VAL A 27 4.19 5.69 6.55
C VAL A 27 3.38 5.40 7.81
N ILE A 28 2.77 4.22 7.89
CA ILE A 28 2.03 3.76 9.07
C ILE A 28 2.97 3.57 10.27
N GLY A 29 4.13 2.94 10.07
CA GLY A 29 5.13 2.71 11.12
C GLY A 29 5.71 4.00 11.73
N ARG A 30 5.66 5.11 10.98
CA ARG A 30 5.99 6.46 11.49
C ARG A 30 4.86 7.14 12.26
N GLY A 31 3.73 6.47 12.46
CA GLY A 31 2.57 7.00 13.17
C GLY A 31 1.76 8.01 12.36
N ALA A 32 1.75 7.87 11.02
CA ALA A 32 0.91 8.72 10.18
C ALA A 32 -0.58 8.55 10.49
N THR A 33 -1.34 9.64 10.35
CA THR A 33 -2.79 9.62 10.54
C THR A 33 -3.51 8.88 9.41
N PRO A 34 -4.73 8.35 9.65
CA PRO A 34 -5.54 7.72 8.61
C PRO A 34 -5.72 8.58 7.34
N ASP A 35 -5.96 9.89 7.50
CA ASP A 35 -6.06 10.82 6.37
C ASP A 35 -4.75 10.92 5.58
N ARG A 36 -3.61 10.99 6.27
CA ARG A 36 -2.29 11.03 5.62
C ARG A 36 -2.04 9.76 4.83
N VAL A 37 -2.41 8.60 5.36
CA VAL A 37 -2.26 7.30 4.70
C VAL A 37 -3.18 7.20 3.48
N ALA A 38 -4.44 7.63 3.59
CA ALA A 38 -5.36 7.66 2.45
C ALA A 38 -4.84 8.55 1.30
N ARG A 39 -4.26 9.72 1.62
CA ARG A 39 -3.61 10.58 0.62
C ARG A 39 -2.39 9.92 -0.02
N GLU A 40 -1.62 9.15 0.74
CA GLU A 40 -0.49 8.40 0.23
C GLU A 40 -0.93 7.33 -0.78
N VAL A 41 -2.02 6.61 -0.48
CA VAL A 41 -2.64 5.67 -1.43
C VAL A 41 -3.07 6.41 -2.70
N GLN A 42 -3.78 7.54 -2.58
CA GLN A 42 -4.19 8.32 -3.75
C GLN A 42 -3.01 8.76 -4.62
N ALA A 43 -1.89 9.15 -4.00
CA ALA A 43 -0.67 9.51 -4.72
C ALA A 43 -0.06 8.31 -5.47
N ILE A 44 -0.02 7.13 -4.85
CA ILE A 44 0.43 5.88 -5.49
C ILE A 44 -0.45 5.55 -6.70
N VAL A 45 -1.77 5.55 -6.52
CA VAL A 45 -2.73 5.23 -7.59
C VAL A 45 -2.65 6.25 -8.73
N ALA A 46 -2.53 7.54 -8.42
CA ALA A 46 -2.38 8.58 -9.42
C ALA A 46 -1.08 8.40 -10.22
N ALA A 47 0.02 8.02 -9.56
CA ALA A 47 1.29 7.74 -10.22
C ALA A 47 1.18 6.55 -11.18
N TRP A 48 0.53 5.46 -10.76
CA TRP A 48 0.31 4.29 -11.62
C TRP A 48 -0.59 4.60 -12.82
N ARG A 49 -1.71 5.30 -12.61
CA ARG A 49 -2.62 5.71 -13.69
C ARG A 49 -2.00 6.70 -14.68
N SER A 50 -1.00 7.46 -14.25
CA SER A 50 -0.28 8.41 -15.12
C SER A 50 0.93 7.79 -15.80
N ASP A 51 1.28 6.55 -15.47
CA ASP A 51 2.43 5.86 -16.06
C ASP A 51 2.06 5.33 -17.45
N ALA A 52 2.63 5.93 -18.50
CA ALA A 52 2.38 5.55 -19.90
C ALA A 52 2.83 4.12 -20.27
N GLY A 53 3.50 3.41 -19.36
CA GLY A 53 3.90 2.01 -19.51
C GLY A 53 3.06 1.03 -18.70
N LEU A 54 1.95 1.47 -18.08
CA LEU A 54 0.94 0.58 -17.50
C LEU A 54 -0.37 0.81 -18.24
N ASP A 55 -1.02 -0.27 -18.67
CA ASP A 55 -2.40 -0.18 -19.14
C ASP A 55 -3.40 -0.20 -17.96
N GLN A 56 -4.68 0.06 -18.25
CA GLN A 56 -5.72 0.10 -17.21
C GLN A 56 -5.93 -1.26 -16.53
N GLY A 57 -5.74 -2.37 -17.25
CA GLY A 57 -5.83 -3.72 -16.71
C GLY A 57 -4.69 -4.00 -15.73
N GLU A 58 -3.46 -3.69 -16.12
CA GLU A 58 -2.28 -3.83 -15.24
C GLU A 58 -2.42 -3.00 -13.95
N VAL A 59 -2.92 -1.76 -14.05
CA VAL A 59 -3.20 -0.94 -12.88
C VAL A 59 -4.27 -1.59 -12.00
N SER A 60 -5.35 -2.13 -12.58
CA SER A 60 -6.41 -2.82 -11.85
C SER A 60 -5.89 -4.08 -11.13
N ASP A 61 -5.05 -4.87 -11.79
CA ASP A 61 -4.45 -6.08 -11.22
C ASP A 61 -3.55 -5.72 -10.03
N HIS A 62 -2.71 -4.69 -10.17
CA HIS A 62 -1.87 -4.21 -9.08
C HIS A 62 -2.68 -3.66 -7.89
N LEU A 63 -3.77 -2.94 -8.16
CA LEU A 63 -4.67 -2.45 -7.10
C LEU A 63 -5.35 -3.61 -6.37
N THR A 64 -5.73 -4.67 -7.09
CA THR A 64 -6.35 -5.87 -6.52
C THR A 64 -5.38 -6.61 -5.62
N GLU A 65 -4.15 -6.87 -6.09
CA GLU A 65 -3.09 -7.51 -5.28
C GLU A 65 -2.80 -6.73 -3.99
N CYS A 66 -2.74 -5.40 -4.07
CA CYS A 66 -2.61 -4.56 -2.88
C CYS A 66 -3.83 -4.64 -1.96
N CYS A 67 -5.05 -4.69 -2.48
CA CYS A 67 -6.27 -4.80 -1.68
C CYS A 67 -6.31 -6.11 -0.89
N GLU A 68 -5.96 -7.23 -1.52
CA GLU A 68 -5.90 -8.55 -0.87
C GLU A 68 -4.87 -8.54 0.26
N SER A 69 -3.64 -8.08 -0.02
CA SER A 69 -2.57 -7.98 0.98
C SER A 69 -2.95 -7.07 2.16
N LEU A 70 -3.63 -5.94 1.89
CA LEU A 70 -4.09 -5.02 2.93
C LEU A 70 -5.24 -5.61 3.74
N ALA A 71 -6.14 -6.38 3.13
CA ALA A 71 -7.22 -7.06 3.84
C ALA A 71 -6.66 -8.06 4.86
N GLU A 72 -5.71 -8.89 4.45
CA GLU A 72 -5.00 -9.82 5.34
C GLU A 72 -4.27 -9.07 6.47
N GLY A 73 -3.59 -7.97 6.14
CA GLY A 73 -2.90 -7.14 7.12
C GLY A 73 -3.83 -6.48 8.15
N VAL A 74 -5.02 -6.01 7.72
CA VAL A 74 -6.04 -5.46 8.62
C VAL A 74 -6.59 -6.54 9.54
N GLU A 75 -6.89 -7.72 9.01
CA GLU A 75 -7.38 -8.85 9.81
C GLU A 75 -6.34 -9.29 10.85
N ALA A 76 -5.08 -9.44 10.45
CA ALA A 76 -3.99 -9.78 11.36
C ALA A 76 -3.77 -8.71 12.44
N ALA A 77 -3.90 -7.42 12.10
CA ALA A 77 -3.78 -6.33 13.06
C ALA A 77 -4.97 -6.30 14.05
N ARG A 78 -6.18 -6.67 13.60
CA ARG A 78 -7.35 -6.82 14.48
C ARG A 78 -7.16 -7.95 15.48
N MET A 79 -6.71 -9.12 15.02
CA MET A 79 -6.42 -10.24 15.91
C MET A 79 -5.35 -9.88 16.95
N GLN A 80 -4.28 -9.19 16.53
CA GLN A 80 -3.26 -8.70 17.47
C GLN A 80 -3.82 -7.72 18.50
N MET A 81 -4.77 -6.87 18.11
CA MET A 81 -5.42 -5.93 19.02
C MET A 81 -6.31 -6.61 20.06
N ASP A 82 -6.94 -7.73 19.71
CA ASP A 82 -7.73 -8.53 20.65
C ASP A 82 -6.85 -9.18 21.74
N ASP A 83 -5.58 -9.45 21.42
CA ASP A 83 -4.58 -10.01 22.35
C ASP A 83 -3.86 -8.95 23.21
N VAL A 84 -4.04 -7.65 22.92
CA VAL A 84 -3.40 -6.58 23.70
C VAL A 84 -4.01 -6.48 25.09
N ASP A 85 -3.17 -6.50 26.12
CA ASP A 85 -3.61 -6.23 27.49
C ASP A 85 -4.19 -4.80 27.60
N SER A 86 -5.49 -4.73 27.86
CA SER A 86 -6.24 -3.48 28.07
C SER A 86 -5.71 -2.59 29.20
N SER A 87 -4.88 -3.15 30.10
CA SER A 87 -4.21 -2.39 31.16
C SER A 87 -3.07 -1.51 30.63
N ASP A 88 -2.46 -1.90 29.50
CA ASP A 88 -1.46 -1.10 28.80
C ASP A 88 -2.13 -0.12 27.83
N LYS A 89 -2.44 1.05 28.38
CA LYS A 89 -3.06 2.16 27.62
C LYS A 89 -2.18 2.66 26.47
N ALA A 90 -0.87 2.58 26.59
CA ALA A 90 0.05 3.06 25.56
C ALA A 90 0.07 2.10 24.37
N ALA A 91 0.20 0.79 24.64
CA ALA A 91 0.11 -0.25 23.63
C ALA A 91 -1.25 -0.24 22.93
N THR A 92 -2.35 -0.16 23.69
CA THR A 92 -3.71 -0.09 23.14
C THR A 92 -3.89 1.13 22.24
N ALA A 93 -3.46 2.31 22.68
CA ALA A 93 -3.59 3.53 21.89
C ALA A 93 -2.74 3.50 20.62
N GLN A 94 -1.52 2.97 20.69
CA GLN A 94 -0.64 2.85 19.53
C GLN A 94 -1.18 1.82 18.53
N GLY A 95 -1.60 0.66 19.00
CA GLY A 95 -2.19 -0.38 18.16
C GLY A 95 -3.48 0.07 17.48
N ALA A 96 -4.37 0.76 18.20
CA ALA A 96 -5.60 1.32 17.63
C ALA A 96 -5.32 2.36 16.52
N ARG A 97 -4.28 3.20 16.70
CA ARG A 97 -3.85 4.16 15.66
C ARG A 97 -3.32 3.45 14.43
N SER A 98 -2.46 2.44 14.60
CA SER A 98 -1.91 1.64 13.50
C SER A 98 -3.00 0.89 12.75
N LEU A 99 -3.96 0.29 13.46
CA LEU A 99 -5.11 -0.38 12.86
C LEU A 99 -5.97 0.59 12.05
N ALA A 100 -6.33 1.74 12.62
CA ALA A 100 -7.10 2.76 11.89
C ALA A 100 -6.37 3.26 10.62
N ALA A 101 -5.04 3.34 10.66
CA ALA A 101 -4.23 3.72 9.52
C ALA A 101 -4.20 2.63 8.44
N LEU A 102 -4.08 1.35 8.83
CA LEU A 102 -4.19 0.20 7.92
C LEU A 102 -5.57 0.11 7.26
N GLU A 103 -6.64 0.30 8.04
CA GLU A 103 -8.01 0.31 7.53
C GLU A 103 -8.25 1.44 6.53
N ALA A 104 -7.66 2.62 6.76
CA ALA A 104 -7.72 3.72 5.82
C ALA A 104 -6.96 3.41 4.52
N ALA A 105 -5.82 2.72 4.60
CA ALA A 105 -5.10 2.25 3.41
C ALA A 105 -5.95 1.27 2.60
N TYR A 106 -6.49 0.23 3.25
CA TYR A 106 -7.36 -0.76 2.62
C TYR A 106 -8.57 -0.12 1.94
N ARG A 107 -9.27 0.76 2.67
CA ARG A 107 -10.45 1.46 2.14
C ARG A 107 -10.10 2.31 0.93
N ALA A 108 -9.03 3.11 1.00
CA ALA A 108 -8.63 3.95 -0.12
C ALA A 108 -8.22 3.13 -1.35
N MET A 109 -7.53 2.00 -1.14
CA MET A 109 -7.12 1.10 -2.23
C MET A 109 -8.35 0.41 -2.87
N SER A 110 -9.28 -0.07 -2.05
CA SER A 110 -10.54 -0.68 -2.50
C SER A 110 -11.48 0.30 -3.21
N GLU A 111 -11.51 1.56 -2.77
CA GLU A 111 -12.23 2.62 -3.50
C GLU A 111 -11.55 2.93 -4.85
N ALA A 112 -10.22 2.82 -4.92
CA ALA A 112 -9.48 3.05 -6.16
C ALA A 112 -9.63 1.90 -7.17
N SER A 113 -9.68 0.64 -6.73
CA SER A 113 -9.84 -0.53 -7.61
C SER A 113 -11.22 -0.63 -8.25
N ARG A 114 -12.23 0.02 -7.67
CA ARG A 114 -13.61 0.07 -8.19
C ARG A 114 -13.85 1.16 -9.25
N ARG A 115 -12.85 1.97 -9.56
CA ARG A 115 -12.93 3.12 -10.48
C ARG A 115 -12.14 2.88 -11.75
#